data_AF-K0IWD8-F1
#
_entry.id   AF-K0IWD8-F1
#
_cell.length_a   1.000
_cell.length_b   1.000
_cell.length_c   1.000
_cell.angle_alpha   90.00
_cell.angle_beta   90.00
_cell.angle_gamma   90.00
#
_symmetry.space_group_name_H-M   'P 1'
#
loop_
_entity.id
_entity.type
_entity.pdbx_description
1 polymer ?
#
loop_
_entity_poly.entity_id
_entity_poly.type
_entity_poly.pdbx_seq_one_letter_code
_entity_poly.pdbx_strand_id
1 'polypeptide(L)' 'MNHEFTQDTELKVVVSDLTYVRTQNNWHYICVLVDLFNREIIGQSSDPRKRFSSSSKSVRFG' A
#
# COMPACT_ATOMS: atom_id res chain seq x y z
N MET A 1 -21.93 -5.64 9.88
CA MET A 1 -21.83 -6.32 8.58
C MET A 1 -20.41 -6.84 8.47
N ASN A 2 -20.21 -8.15 8.47
CA ASN A 2 -18.88 -8.77 8.38
C ASN A 2 -18.70 -9.26 6.96
N HIS A 3 -17.75 -8.68 6.24
CA HIS A 3 -17.37 -9.14 4.91
C HIS A 3 -16.35 -10.27 5.11
N GLU A 4 -16.81 -11.52 5.09
CA GLU A 4 -15.91 -12.67 5.09
C GLU A 4 -15.27 -12.82 3.71
N PHE A 5 -14.01 -12.39 3.59
CA PHE A 5 -13.19 -12.65 2.41
C PHE A 5 -12.52 -14.01 2.56
N THR A 6 -13.00 -15.00 1.80
CA THR A 6 -12.34 -16.31 1.69
C THR A 6 -11.48 -16.31 0.43
N GLN A 7 -10.18 -16.58 0.57
CA GLN A 7 -9.23 -16.68 -0.55
C GLN A 7 -8.52 -18.03 -0.51
N ASP A 8 -8.48 -18.70 -1.66
CA ASP A 8 -7.81 -19.99 -1.85
C ASP A 8 -6.45 -19.87 -2.56
N THR A 9 -5.99 -18.63 -2.80
CA THR A 9 -4.79 -18.36 -3.59
C THR A 9 -4.09 -17.11 -3.07
N GLU A 10 -2.77 -17.23 -2.91
CA GLU A 10 -1.85 -16.16 -2.57
C GLU A 10 -1.92 -15.02 -3.60
N LEU A 11 -1.75 -13.76 -3.13
CA LEU A 11 -1.82 -12.53 -3.96
C LEU A 11 -3.13 -12.30 -4.74
N LYS A 12 -4.19 -13.10 -4.50
CA LYS A 12 -5.51 -12.91 -5.15
C LYS A 12 -6.17 -11.58 -4.79
N VAL A 13 -5.86 -11.03 -3.62
CA VAL A 13 -6.34 -9.73 -3.14
C VAL A 13 -5.19 -9.02 -2.45
N VAL A 14 -4.79 -7.89 -3.03
CA VAL A 14 -3.81 -6.98 -2.46
C VAL A 14 -4.54 -5.69 -2.07
N VAL A 15 -4.36 -5.27 -0.83
CA VAL A 15 -4.91 -4.00 -0.34
C VAL A 15 -3.80 -2.96 -0.26
N SER A 16 -4.05 -1.79 -0.82
CA SER A 16 -3.19 -0.61 -0.68
C SER A 16 -3.80 0.37 0.31
N ASP A 17 -3.07 0.74 1.36
CA ASP A 17 -3.45 1.85 2.24
C ASP A 17 -2.53 3.05 2.03
N LEU A 18 -3.09 4.25 2.06
CA LEU A 18 -2.35 5.52 1.97
C LEU A 18 -2.55 6.33 3.25
N THR A 19 -1.53 6.36 4.08
CA THR A 19 -1.52 7.10 5.34
C THR A 19 -0.71 8.39 5.22
N TYR A 20 -1.23 9.46 5.82
CA TYR A 20 -0.61 10.77 5.90
C TYR A 20 -0.01 10.96 7.29
N VAL A 21 1.31 11.08 7.36
CA VAL A 21 2.01 11.28 8.63
C VAL A 21 2.60 12.68 8.67
N ARG A 22 2.36 13.40 9.78
CA ARG A 22 2.99 14.69 10.04
C ARG A 22 4.28 14.45 10.82
N THR A 23 5.42 14.97 10.32
CA THR A 23 6.65 15.05 11.12
C THR A 23 7.14 16.48 11.13
N GLN A 24 7.40 17.02 12.33
CA GLN A 24 7.78 18.42 12.54
C GLN A 24 6.89 19.37 11.72
N ASN A 25 7.41 19.94 10.63
CA ASN A 25 6.75 20.91 9.78
C ASN A 25 6.35 20.37 8.39
N ASN A 26 6.55 19.07 8.11
CA ASN A 26 6.30 18.47 6.80
C ASN A 26 5.27 17.32 6.87
N TRP A 27 4.56 17.13 5.75
CA TRP A 27 3.66 15.99 5.55
C TRP A 27 4.37 14.93 4.71
N HIS A 28 4.27 13.69 5.16
CA HIS A 28 4.77 12.52 4.43
C HIS A 28 3.62 11.62 4.04
N TYR A 29 3.68 11.11 2.83
CA TYR A 29 2.75 10.14 2.29
C TYR A 29 3.41 8.78 2.38
N ILE A 30 2.76 7.85 3.07
CA ILE A 30 3.20 6.46 3.17
C ILE A 30 2.13 5.60 2.52
N CYS A 31 2.51 4.80 1.54
CA CYS A 31 1.64 3.80 0.92
C CYS A 31 2.18 2.41 1.25
N VAL A 32 1.32 1.53 1.75
CA VAL A 32 1.64 0.14 2.12
C VAL A 32 0.75 -0.79 1.31
N LEU A 33 1.35 -1.82 0.72
CA LEU A 33 0.66 -2.90 0.02
C LEU A 33 0.72 -4.15 0.89
N VAL A 34 -0.44 -4.70 1.23
CA VAL A 34 -0.58 -5.88 2.09
C VAL A 34 -1.26 -6.99 1.30
N ASP A 35 -0.66 -8.17 1.29
CA ASP A 35 -1.34 -9.39 0.87
C ASP A 35 -2.22 -9.87 2.02
N LEU A 36 -3.53 -9.95 1.79
CA LEU A 36 -4.48 -10.38 2.82
C LEU A 36 -4.41 -11.89 3.07
N PHE A 37 -3.93 -12.67 2.11
CA PHE A 37 -3.82 -14.12 2.25
C PHE A 37 -2.71 -14.49 3.24
N ASN A 38 -1.49 -13.99 3.01
CA ASN A 38 -0.36 -14.24 3.91
C ASN A 38 -0.26 -13.26 5.10
N ARG A 39 -1.05 -12.19 5.11
CA ARG A 39 -0.95 -11.06 6.06
C ARG A 39 0.46 -10.44 6.08
N GLU A 40 1.11 -10.38 4.92
CA GLU A 40 2.46 -9.87 4.74
C GLU A 40 2.45 -8.53 3.98
N ILE A 41 3.41 -7.65 4.30
CA ILE A 41 3.64 -6.42 3.55
C ILE A 41 4.49 -6.76 2.33
N ILE A 42 3.89 -6.66 1.14
CA ILE A 42 4.54 -6.97 -0.13
C ILE A 42 5.10 -5.72 -0.84
N GLY A 43 4.81 -4.52 -0.33
CA GLY A 43 5.34 -3.28 -0.88
C GLY A 43 5.15 -2.08 0.03
N GLN A 44 6.08 -1.13 -0.03
CA GLN A 44 5.99 0.14 0.68
C GLN A 44 6.58 1.28 -0.16
N SER A 45 5.99 2.46 -0.08
CA SER A 45 6.57 3.68 -0.64
C SER A 45 6.33 4.87 0.28
N SER A 46 7.34 5.70 0.46
CA SER A 46 7.26 6.94 1.23
C SER A 46 7.66 8.11 0.35
N ASP A 47 6.81 9.13 0.24
CA ASP A 47 7.12 10.34 -0.51
C ASP A 47 6.75 11.59 0.31
N PRO A 48 7.67 12.54 0.53
CA PRO A 48 7.34 13.83 1.14
C PRO A 48 6.41 14.69 0.26
N ARG A 49 6.21 14.34 -1.03
CA ARG A 49 5.25 15.02 -1.91
C ARG A 49 4.54 14.03 -2.82
N LYS A 50 3.21 13.99 -2.80
CA LYS A 50 2.43 13.37 -3.88
C LYS A 50 2.54 14.26 -5.14
N ARG A 51 3.67 14.22 -5.83
CA ARG A 51 3.79 14.87 -7.14
C ARG A 51 2.97 14.04 -8.11
N PHE A 52 1.90 14.63 -8.65
CA PHE A 52 1.10 14.08 -9.74
C PHE A 52 1.93 14.13 -11.04
N SER A 53 3.15 13.62 -11.03
CA SER A 53 3.77 13.14 -12.26
C SER A 53 3.24 11.74 -12.46
N SER A 54 2.77 11.44 -13.66
CA SER A 54 2.33 10.14 -14.17
C SER A 54 3.43 9.06 -14.15
N SER A 55 4.40 9.17 -13.24
CA SER A 55 5.39 8.16 -12.91
C SER A 55 4.69 7.06 -12.13
N SER A 56 4.22 6.04 -12.86
CA SER A 56 3.87 4.73 -12.30
C SER A 56 5.07 4.23 -11.48
N LYS A 57 4.99 4.32 -10.15
CA LYS A 57 5.90 3.59 -9.27
C LYS A 57 5.47 2.14 -9.35
N SER A 58 5.99 1.42 -10.34
CA SER A 58 5.77 -0.01 -10.50
C SER A 58 6.44 -0.71 -9.32
N VAL A 59 5.63 -1.16 -8.36
CA VAL A 59 6.05 -2.21 -7.43
C VAL A 59 6.04 -3.48 -8.26
N ARG A 60 7.23 -3.98 -8.60
CA ARG A 60 7.38 -5.23 -9.35
C ARG A 60 7.18 -6.37 -8.34
N PHE A 61 6.01 -7.01 -8.39
CA PHE A 61 5.78 -8.27 -7.69
C PHE A 61 6.58 -9.35 -8.44
N GLY A 62 7.54 -9.95 -7.74
CA GLY A 62 8.35 -11.07 -8.24
C GLY A 62 7.63 -12.40 -8.07
#